data_AF-A0AA40BWV5-F1
#
_entry.id   AF-A0AA40BWV5-F1
#
_cell.length_a   1.000
_cell.length_b   1.000
_cell.length_c   1.000
_cell.angle_alpha   90.00
_cell.angle_beta   90.00
_cell.angle_gamma   90.00
#
_symmetry.space_group_name_H-M   'P 1'
#
loop_
_entity.id
_entity.type
_entity.pdbx_description
1 polymer ?
#
loop_
_entity_poly.entity_id
_entity_poly.type
_entity_poly.pdbx_seq_one_letter_code
_entity_poly.pdbx_strand_id
1 'polypeptide(L)'
;MPSKSITTLTLLTLLTTAQTQAQTQAQTFDKSYFLGRTIQSCADVQCPTKGTTTTVSCTLTNETYTNVGVAKIPDTSGLSWVQAIVGKDLETRHFIKDFFLASNNLNVTDGGACALFFTKVSDRVKWVEGTLPVDVSQGTCAQAMSESCVRKLVERAKGVDLRGLAGEQACGKLQTEFKANLDGECAGAVAGTRWMGVEARVLSGAGAPEPITPEQNVSSNCWPVQPKSFDLTRVMRIDTTVCLSVKFYMILC
;
A
#
# COMPACT_ATOMS: atom_id res chain seq x y z
N MET A 1 19.21 59.42 -9.86
CA MET A 1 19.58 58.34 -8.92
C MET A 1 18.71 58.52 -7.68
N PRO A 2 17.74 57.64 -7.41
CA PRO A 2 18.01 56.33 -6.81
C PRO A 2 17.13 55.19 -7.36
N SER A 3 17.65 53.96 -7.41
CA SER A 3 16.86 52.73 -7.34
C SER A 3 17.83 51.57 -7.32
N LYS A 4 17.89 50.84 -6.20
CA LYS A 4 18.43 49.48 -6.02
C LYS A 4 18.54 49.20 -4.53
N SER A 5 17.45 48.84 -3.87
CA SER A 5 17.46 48.21 -2.52
C SER A 5 16.11 47.62 -2.11
N ILE A 6 15.39 46.98 -3.03
CA ILE A 6 14.13 46.27 -2.67
C ILE A 6 14.14 44.79 -3.11
N THR A 7 15.04 44.37 -4.00
CA THR A 7 14.96 43.02 -4.58
C THR A 7 15.67 41.92 -3.76
N THR A 8 16.64 42.27 -2.92
CA THR A 8 17.48 41.27 -2.23
C THR A 8 16.87 40.76 -0.93
N LEU A 9 16.09 41.59 -0.22
CA LEU A 9 15.50 41.20 1.07
C LEU A 9 14.32 40.23 0.89
N THR A 10 13.53 40.40 -0.18
CA THR A 10 12.38 39.54 -0.52
C THR A 10 12.80 38.15 -1.00
N LEU A 11 13.98 38.04 -1.62
CA LEU A 11 14.49 36.76 -2.10
C LEU A 11 15.01 35.89 -0.95
N LEU A 12 15.60 36.49 0.09
CA LEU A 12 16.06 35.75 1.27
C LEU A 12 14.90 35.19 2.09
N THR A 13 13.79 35.93 2.22
CA THR A 13 12.59 35.47 2.94
C THR A 13 11.86 34.33 2.21
N LEU A 14 11.83 34.34 0.87
CA LEU A 14 11.23 33.27 0.07
C LEU A 14 12.03 31.95 0.12
N LEU A 15 13.35 32.03 0.21
CA LEU A 15 14.22 30.85 0.35
C LEU A 15 14.12 30.21 1.73
N THR A 16 13.94 30.99 2.79
CA THR A 16 13.74 30.44 4.14
C THR A 16 12.39 29.76 4.33
N THR A 17 11.31 30.21 3.67
CA THR A 17 9.98 29.59 3.79
C THR A 17 9.84 28.28 3.02
N ALA A 18 10.58 28.11 1.90
CA ALA A 18 10.55 26.88 1.12
C ALA A 18 11.26 25.71 1.84
N GLN A 19 12.29 26.00 2.64
CA GLN A 19 13.01 24.96 3.40
C GLN A 19 12.26 24.49 4.65
N THR A 20 11.42 25.34 5.25
CA THR A 20 10.60 24.94 6.41
C THR A 20 9.41 24.05 6.02
N GLN A 21 8.85 24.22 4.82
CA GLN A 21 7.74 23.37 4.35
C GLN A 21 8.19 21.95 3.99
N ALA A 22 9.41 21.77 3.47
CA ALA A 22 9.97 20.45 3.17
C ALA A 22 10.26 19.61 4.44
N GLN A 23 10.61 20.25 5.55
CA GLN A 23 10.84 19.55 6.83
C GLN A 23 9.54 19.23 7.59
N THR A 24 8.48 20.00 7.35
CA THR A 24 7.16 19.72 7.98
C THR A 24 6.44 18.55 7.28
N GLN A 25 6.67 18.32 5.98
CA GLN A 25 6.07 17.19 5.23
C GLN A 25 6.65 15.82 5.61
N ALA A 26 7.83 15.77 6.23
CA ALA A 26 8.35 14.54 6.83
C ALA A 26 7.78 14.28 8.24
N GLN A 27 7.14 15.27 8.86
CA GLN A 27 6.65 15.21 10.25
C GLN A 27 5.12 15.17 10.40
N THR A 28 4.37 15.13 9.30
CA THR A 28 2.90 14.88 9.31
C THR A 28 2.53 13.54 8.71
N PHE A 29 3.34 12.50 8.94
CA PHE A 29 2.94 11.11 8.76
C PHE A 29 2.05 10.57 9.90
N ASP A 30 1.63 11.43 10.83
CA ASP A 30 0.80 11.04 11.96
C ASP A 30 -0.21 12.15 12.32
N LYS A 31 -1.47 11.95 11.93
CA LYS A 31 -2.73 12.37 12.62
C LYS A 31 -3.93 12.46 11.67
N SER A 32 -4.56 11.31 11.37
CA SER A 32 -6.03 11.17 11.31
C SER A 32 -6.38 9.70 11.02
N TYR A 33 -6.42 8.78 12.00
CA TYR A 33 -7.32 8.68 13.16
C TYR A 33 -8.81 8.69 12.79
N PHE A 34 -9.42 7.51 12.84
CA PHE A 34 -10.74 7.38 13.46
C PHE A 34 -10.71 6.53 14.74
N LEU A 35 -9.62 5.79 14.99
CA LEU A 35 -9.35 5.04 16.25
C LEU A 35 -7.85 5.01 16.65
N GLY A 36 -6.98 5.80 16.02
CA GLY A 36 -5.53 5.74 16.25
C GLY A 36 -4.84 4.46 15.75
N ARG A 37 -5.48 3.73 14.85
CA ARG A 37 -4.99 2.49 14.23
C ARG A 37 -4.72 2.70 12.74
N THR A 38 -3.55 2.25 12.27
CA THR A 38 -3.10 2.33 10.86
C THR A 38 -3.76 1.25 10.00
N ILE A 39 -4.05 0.09 10.61
CA ILE A 39 -4.72 -1.03 9.93
C ILE A 39 -5.92 -1.46 10.77
N GLN A 40 -7.07 -1.54 10.13
CA GLN A 40 -8.32 -2.04 10.68
C GLN A 40 -8.41 -3.54 10.44
N SER A 41 -8.81 -4.29 11.47
CA SER A 41 -9.08 -5.72 11.38
C SER A 41 -10.48 -6.00 10.83
N CYS A 42 -10.76 -7.26 10.50
CA CYS A 42 -12.11 -7.66 10.12
C CYS A 42 -13.19 -7.31 11.16
N ALA A 43 -12.84 -7.32 12.45
CA ALA A 43 -13.78 -6.93 13.50
C ALA A 43 -14.11 -5.43 13.41
N ASP A 44 -13.11 -4.59 13.15
CA ASP A 44 -13.28 -3.14 12.99
C ASP A 44 -14.15 -2.79 11.76
N VAL A 45 -14.10 -3.62 10.72
CA VAL A 45 -14.94 -3.48 9.51
C VAL A 45 -16.15 -4.43 9.49
N GLN A 46 -16.55 -4.98 10.65
CA GLN A 46 -17.79 -5.74 10.84
C GLN A 46 -17.95 -6.97 9.92
N CYS A 47 -16.88 -7.75 9.75
CA CYS A 47 -16.97 -9.04 9.08
C CYS A 47 -17.69 -10.10 9.94
N PRO A 48 -18.34 -11.09 9.31
CA PRO A 48 -18.88 -12.24 10.03
C PRO A 48 -17.76 -13.13 10.62
N THR A 49 -18.01 -13.65 11.82
CA THR A 49 -17.16 -14.62 12.52
C THR A 49 -17.79 -16.01 12.51
N LYS A 50 -16.95 -17.05 12.61
CA LYS A 50 -17.41 -18.44 12.67
C LYS A 50 -17.76 -18.84 14.11
N GLY A 51 -19.04 -18.83 14.46
CA GLY A 51 -19.54 -19.27 15.76
C GLY A 51 -19.00 -18.43 16.93
N THR A 52 -18.58 -19.08 18.03
CA THR A 52 -18.00 -18.44 19.22
C THR A 52 -16.49 -18.17 19.10
N THR A 53 -15.89 -18.39 17.93
CA THR A 53 -14.44 -18.22 17.71
C THR A 53 -14.10 -16.81 17.20
N THR A 54 -12.84 -16.41 17.37
CA THR A 54 -12.26 -15.19 16.76
C THR A 54 -11.92 -15.37 15.28
N THR A 55 -12.18 -16.54 14.70
CA THR A 55 -11.88 -16.84 13.30
C THR A 55 -12.93 -16.19 12.42
N VAL A 56 -12.48 -15.32 11.53
CA VAL A 56 -13.30 -14.66 10.52
C VAL A 56 -13.71 -15.66 9.44
N SER A 57 -14.92 -15.49 8.89
CA SER A 57 -15.40 -16.26 7.72
C SER A 57 -15.98 -15.30 6.68
N CYS A 58 -15.12 -14.45 6.13
CA CYS A 58 -15.48 -13.40 5.20
C CYS A 58 -15.42 -13.93 3.77
N THR A 59 -16.58 -14.21 3.20
CA THR A 59 -16.75 -14.59 1.79
C THR A 59 -16.89 -13.34 0.94
N LEU A 60 -15.94 -13.13 0.03
CA LEU A 60 -16.03 -12.14 -1.04
C LEU A 60 -16.06 -12.88 -2.38
N THR A 61 -17.12 -12.69 -3.14
CA THR A 61 -17.39 -13.47 -4.35
C THR A 61 -17.37 -14.98 -4.02
N ASN A 62 -16.50 -15.75 -4.66
CA ASN A 62 -16.45 -17.21 -4.53
C ASN A 62 -15.38 -17.69 -3.53
N GLU A 63 -14.74 -16.78 -2.80
CA GLU A 63 -13.62 -17.09 -1.92
C GLU A 63 -13.92 -16.70 -0.48
N THR A 64 -13.69 -17.62 0.46
CA THR A 64 -13.88 -17.39 1.89
C THR A 64 -12.53 -17.21 2.58
N TYR A 65 -12.30 -16.00 3.07
CA TYR A 65 -11.08 -15.58 3.73
C TYR A 65 -11.19 -15.72 5.24
N THR A 66 -10.10 -16.20 5.85
CA THR A 66 -10.00 -16.43 7.30
C THR A 66 -9.31 -15.29 8.02
N ASN A 67 -8.72 -14.35 7.28
CA ASN A 67 -8.13 -13.13 7.80
C ASN A 67 -8.28 -12.01 6.79
N VAL A 68 -8.71 -10.84 7.26
CA VAL A 68 -8.89 -9.63 6.46
C VAL A 68 -8.59 -8.41 7.31
N GLY A 69 -8.16 -7.38 6.64
CA GLY A 69 -7.80 -6.12 7.22
C GLY A 69 -7.66 -5.05 6.14
N VAL A 70 -7.64 -3.82 6.60
CA VAL A 70 -7.86 -2.66 5.75
C VAL A 70 -6.93 -1.56 6.20
N ALA A 71 -6.21 -0.94 5.28
CA ALA A 71 -5.49 0.28 5.58
C ALA A 71 -5.90 1.37 4.61
N LYS A 72 -6.17 2.56 5.14
CA LYS A 72 -6.46 3.73 4.34
C LYS A 72 -5.18 4.20 3.66
N ILE A 73 -5.30 4.68 2.43
CA ILE A 73 -4.18 5.34 1.75
C ILE A 73 -4.13 6.79 2.27
N PRO A 74 -3.02 7.23 2.89
CA PRO A 74 -2.90 8.60 3.39
C PRO A 74 -3.17 9.64 2.30
N ASP A 75 -3.67 10.81 2.71
CA ASP A 75 -3.91 11.97 1.84
C ASP A 75 -4.87 11.72 0.65
N THR A 76 -5.62 10.61 0.68
CA THR A 76 -6.67 10.31 -0.31
C THR A 76 -8.00 10.12 0.40
N SER A 77 -8.96 11.01 0.13
CA SER A 77 -10.33 10.83 0.60
C SER A 77 -11.01 9.78 -0.26
N GLY A 78 -11.01 8.52 0.20
CA GLY A 78 -11.82 7.47 -0.40
C GLY A 78 -11.07 6.33 -1.06
N LEU A 79 -9.77 6.17 -0.80
CA LEU A 79 -9.05 4.95 -1.16
C LEU A 79 -8.61 4.18 0.07
N SER A 80 -8.71 2.86 -0.02
CA SER A 80 -8.17 1.96 1.01
C SER A 80 -7.73 0.67 0.35
N TRP A 81 -6.69 0.07 0.88
CA TRP A 81 -6.35 -1.28 0.49
C TRP A 81 -6.94 -2.27 1.47
N VAL A 82 -7.40 -3.39 0.92
CA VAL A 82 -7.84 -4.56 1.66
C VAL A 82 -6.92 -5.71 1.28
N GLN A 83 -6.40 -6.42 2.28
CA GLN A 83 -5.75 -7.71 2.07
C GLN A 83 -6.63 -8.82 2.64
N ALA A 84 -6.75 -9.93 1.91
CA ALA A 84 -7.56 -11.05 2.33
C ALA A 84 -6.74 -12.32 2.19
N ILE A 85 -6.73 -13.15 3.24
CA ILE A 85 -5.87 -14.33 3.32
C ILE A 85 -6.74 -15.57 3.55
N VAL A 86 -6.44 -16.62 2.79
CA VAL A 86 -6.98 -17.96 3.01
C VAL A 86 -5.83 -18.97 2.98
N GLY A 87 -5.83 -19.88 3.96
CA GLY A 87 -4.95 -21.04 3.95
C GLY A 87 -5.54 -22.11 3.03
N LYS A 88 -4.78 -22.53 2.01
CA LYS A 88 -5.18 -23.60 1.10
C LYS A 88 -4.83 -24.98 1.64
N ASP A 89 -3.66 -25.08 2.27
CA ASP A 89 -3.12 -26.32 2.80
C ASP A 89 -2.32 -26.02 4.06
N LEU A 90 -2.72 -26.65 5.16
CA LEU A 90 -2.10 -26.48 6.47
C LEU A 90 -0.79 -27.29 6.60
N GLU A 91 -0.64 -28.36 5.81
CA GLU A 91 0.55 -29.22 5.80
C GLU A 91 1.69 -28.56 5.04
N THR A 92 1.41 -28.09 3.82
CA THR A 92 2.41 -27.39 2.99
C THR A 92 2.47 -25.88 3.25
N ARG A 93 1.60 -25.37 4.14
CA ARG A 93 1.51 -23.95 4.51
C ARG A 93 1.36 -23.04 3.28
N HIS A 94 0.53 -23.44 2.32
CA HIS A 94 0.20 -22.59 1.18
C HIS A 94 -0.92 -21.61 1.55
N PHE A 95 -0.70 -20.34 1.25
CA PHE A 95 -1.64 -19.25 1.44
C PHE A 95 -1.91 -18.54 0.13
N ILE A 96 -3.17 -18.20 -0.08
CA ILE A 96 -3.54 -17.15 -1.03
C ILE A 96 -3.61 -15.84 -0.27
N LYS A 97 -2.99 -14.81 -0.86
CA LYS A 97 -3.17 -13.42 -0.47
C LYS A 97 -3.78 -12.66 -1.65
N ASP A 98 -4.97 -12.14 -1.44
CA ASP A 98 -5.61 -11.23 -2.38
C ASP A 98 -5.51 -9.80 -1.87
N PHE A 99 -5.21 -8.89 -2.80
CA PHE A 99 -5.12 -7.46 -2.54
C PHE A 99 -6.19 -6.77 -3.35
N PHE A 100 -7.09 -6.07 -2.67
CA PHE A 100 -8.15 -5.30 -3.27
C PHE A 100 -7.92 -3.82 -3.01
N LEU A 101 -8.22 -3.01 -4.03
CA LEU A 101 -8.33 -1.58 -3.89
C LEU A 101 -9.81 -1.24 -3.68
N ALA A 102 -10.11 -0.56 -2.59
CA ALA A 102 -11.42 -0.03 -2.29
C ALA A 102 -11.50 1.43 -2.72
N SER A 103 -12.55 1.80 -3.47
CA SER A 103 -12.75 3.18 -3.91
C SER A 103 -14.22 3.55 -4.08
N ASN A 104 -14.58 4.81 -3.93
CA ASN A 104 -15.91 5.32 -4.31
C ASN A 104 -16.02 5.78 -5.77
N ASN A 105 -14.88 6.07 -6.41
CA ASN A 105 -14.75 6.34 -7.84
C ASN A 105 -13.25 6.48 -8.15
N LEU A 106 -12.64 5.49 -8.82
CA LEU A 106 -11.23 5.55 -9.19
C LEU A 106 -11.00 6.36 -10.47
N ASN A 107 -11.44 7.62 -10.50
CA ASN A 107 -11.27 8.47 -11.67
C ASN A 107 -9.90 9.18 -11.63
N VAL A 108 -8.81 8.40 -11.77
CA VAL A 108 -7.48 8.96 -11.96
C VAL A 108 -7.32 9.27 -13.45
N THR A 109 -7.76 10.47 -13.85
CA THR A 109 -7.52 11.02 -15.19
C THR A 109 -6.08 11.55 -15.28
N ASP A 110 -5.44 11.23 -16.42
CA ASP A 110 -4.09 11.58 -16.86
C ASP A 110 -2.93 10.85 -16.17
N GLY A 111 -2.31 9.91 -16.92
CA GLY A 111 -1.07 9.19 -16.58
C GLY A 111 -1.25 7.75 -16.09
N GLY A 112 -2.46 7.39 -15.62
CA GLY A 112 -2.74 6.08 -15.01
C GLY A 112 -2.16 5.97 -13.60
N ALA A 113 -2.86 5.25 -12.70
CA ALA A 113 -2.33 4.92 -11.37
C ALA A 113 -1.71 3.52 -11.38
N CYS A 114 -0.62 3.34 -10.63
CA CYS A 114 0.08 2.06 -10.51
C CYS A 114 0.18 1.61 -9.05
N ALA A 115 -0.01 0.32 -8.80
CA ALA A 115 0.42 -0.33 -7.56
C ALA A 115 1.68 -1.14 -7.81
N LEU A 116 2.69 -0.97 -6.96
CA LEU A 116 3.92 -1.77 -6.98
C LEU A 116 3.90 -2.80 -5.86
N PHE A 117 4.09 -4.07 -6.21
CA PHE A 117 4.12 -5.19 -5.27
C PHE A 117 5.53 -5.75 -5.20
N PHE A 118 6.12 -5.70 -4.01
CA PHE A 118 7.40 -6.35 -3.69
C PHE A 118 7.13 -7.74 -3.10
N THR A 119 7.04 -8.75 -3.97
CA THR A 119 6.62 -10.12 -3.65
C THR A 119 7.75 -11.00 -3.13
N LYS A 120 9.00 -10.56 -3.25
CA LYS A 120 10.21 -11.27 -2.76
C LYS A 120 11.09 -10.32 -1.97
N VAL A 121 10.70 -10.06 -0.72
CA VAL A 121 11.49 -9.29 0.26
C VAL A 121 12.32 -10.22 1.15
N SER A 122 13.33 -9.68 1.82
CA SER A 122 14.13 -10.40 2.82
C SER A 122 13.31 -10.72 4.06
N ASP A 123 13.61 -11.85 4.72
CA ASP A 123 13.07 -12.19 6.05
C ASP A 123 13.52 -11.20 7.15
N ARG A 124 14.46 -10.31 6.84
CA ARG A 124 14.86 -9.19 7.70
C ARG A 124 13.81 -8.09 7.74
N VAL A 125 12.89 -8.03 6.78
CA VAL A 125 11.78 -7.09 6.78
C VAL A 125 10.76 -7.54 7.82
N LYS A 126 10.75 -6.85 8.96
CA LYS A 126 9.89 -7.16 10.10
C LYS A 126 9.52 -5.87 10.82
N TRP A 127 8.30 -5.77 11.33
CA TRP A 127 7.93 -4.64 12.17
C TRP A 127 8.47 -4.82 13.58
N VAL A 128 9.33 -3.90 13.97
CA VAL A 128 9.89 -3.80 15.32
C VAL A 128 9.69 -2.38 15.83
N GLU A 129 9.33 -2.26 17.10
CA GLU A 129 9.36 -0.99 17.83
C GLU A 129 10.31 -1.19 19.01
N GLY A 130 11.52 -0.61 18.88
CA GLY A 130 12.63 -0.91 19.79
C GLY A 130 13.05 -2.39 19.69
N THR A 131 13.10 -3.09 20.82
CA THR A 131 13.44 -4.52 20.90
C THR A 131 12.21 -5.44 20.85
N LEU A 132 11.00 -4.89 20.87
CA LEU A 132 9.77 -5.66 20.95
C LEU A 132 9.14 -5.83 19.56
N PRO A 133 8.63 -7.04 19.24
CA PRO A 133 7.76 -7.20 18.08
C PRO A 133 6.53 -6.31 18.24
N VAL A 134 6.25 -5.46 17.26
CA VAL A 134 4.97 -4.73 17.22
C VAL A 134 3.84 -5.75 17.17
N ASP A 135 2.69 -5.44 17.77
CA ASP A 135 1.45 -6.07 17.33
C ASP A 135 1.20 -5.64 15.88
N VAL A 136 1.89 -6.33 14.97
CA VAL A 136 1.70 -6.64 13.56
C VAL A 136 0.34 -6.36 12.90
N SER A 137 -0.70 -6.08 13.68
CA SER A 137 -1.92 -5.45 13.22
C SER A 137 -1.78 -3.93 13.06
N GLN A 138 -0.65 -3.29 13.42
CA GLN A 138 -0.50 -1.82 13.39
C GLN A 138 0.84 -1.31 12.81
N GLY A 139 1.66 -2.19 12.24
CA GLY A 139 2.99 -1.82 11.76
C GLY A 139 3.00 -0.89 10.54
N THR A 140 4.02 -0.03 10.41
CA THR A 140 4.24 0.86 9.26
C THR A 140 5.36 0.38 8.34
N CYS A 141 5.41 0.87 7.11
CA CYS A 141 6.54 0.65 6.19
C CYS A 141 7.89 1.04 6.79
N ALA A 142 7.95 2.21 7.45
CA ALA A 142 9.18 2.73 8.04
C ALA A 142 9.69 1.82 9.16
N GLN A 143 8.79 1.22 9.95
CA GLN A 143 9.15 0.22 10.96
C GLN A 143 9.68 -1.08 10.34
N ALA A 144 9.18 -1.47 9.16
CA ALA A 144 9.57 -2.71 8.50
C ALA A 144 10.89 -2.61 7.73
N MET A 145 11.10 -1.49 7.04
CA MET A 145 12.17 -1.32 6.04
C MET A 145 13.10 -0.14 6.30
N SER A 146 12.93 0.59 7.41
CA SER A 146 13.50 1.91 7.71
C SER A 146 12.84 3.06 6.93
N GLU A 147 12.73 4.21 7.57
CA GLU A 147 12.25 5.46 6.96
C GLU A 147 13.10 5.86 5.74
N SER A 148 14.43 5.67 5.82
CA SER A 148 15.36 6.00 4.74
C SER A 148 15.12 5.18 3.48
N CYS A 149 14.84 3.87 3.62
CA CYS A 149 14.49 3.05 2.45
C CYS A 149 13.15 3.49 1.86
N VAL A 150 12.11 3.66 2.69
CA VAL A 150 10.78 4.09 2.22
C VAL A 150 10.86 5.40 1.44
N ARG A 151 11.60 6.38 1.97
CA ARG A 151 11.83 7.65 1.29
C ARG A 151 12.50 7.45 -0.07
N LYS A 152 13.53 6.59 -0.16
CA LYS A 152 14.22 6.30 -1.43
C LYS A 152 13.32 5.62 -2.46
N LEU A 153 12.45 4.71 -2.04
CA LEU A 153 11.44 4.12 -2.93
C LEU A 153 10.53 5.20 -3.52
N VAL A 154 10.03 6.11 -2.69
CA VAL A 154 9.16 7.22 -3.13
C VAL A 154 9.91 8.19 -4.04
N GLU A 155 11.14 8.58 -3.69
CA GLU A 155 12.02 9.42 -4.52
C GLU A 155 12.25 8.80 -5.90
N ARG A 156 12.54 7.49 -5.95
CA ARG A 156 12.73 6.75 -7.20
C ARG A 156 11.46 6.75 -8.05
N ALA A 157 10.31 6.42 -7.46
CA ALA A 157 9.04 6.42 -8.18
C ALA A 157 8.72 7.80 -8.79
N LYS A 158 8.96 8.88 -8.04
CA LYS A 158 8.78 10.27 -8.51
C LYS A 158 9.80 10.68 -9.57
N GLY A 159 10.99 10.08 -9.57
CA GLY A 159 12.05 10.36 -10.53
C GLY A 159 11.88 9.71 -11.90
N VAL A 160 10.93 8.78 -12.06
CA VAL A 160 10.68 8.12 -13.35
C VAL A 160 9.90 9.05 -14.27
N ASP A 161 10.44 9.32 -15.46
CA ASP A 161 9.69 10.07 -16.48
C ASP A 161 8.61 9.19 -17.11
N LEU A 162 7.36 9.44 -16.73
CA LEU A 162 6.16 8.75 -17.21
C LEU A 162 5.35 9.58 -18.21
N ARG A 163 5.83 10.76 -18.61
CA ARG A 163 5.07 11.68 -19.47
C ARG A 163 4.76 11.04 -20.83
N GLY A 164 3.51 11.17 -21.26
CA GLY A 164 3.03 10.67 -22.55
C GLY A 164 2.85 9.15 -22.61
N LEU A 165 3.03 8.43 -21.50
CA LEU A 165 2.78 6.98 -21.43
C LEU A 165 1.34 6.69 -21.01
N ALA A 166 0.75 5.66 -21.61
CA ALA A 166 -0.49 5.08 -21.11
C ALA A 166 -0.23 4.28 -19.82
N GLY A 167 -1.27 4.04 -19.01
CA GLY A 167 -1.14 3.41 -17.68
C GLY A 167 -0.33 2.11 -17.67
N GLU A 168 -0.58 1.18 -18.59
CA GLU A 168 0.19 -0.06 -18.68
C GLU A 168 1.68 0.16 -18.98
N GLN A 169 1.98 1.07 -19.91
CA GLN A 169 3.36 1.43 -20.24
C GLN A 169 4.06 2.16 -19.09
N ALA A 170 3.35 3.03 -18.39
CA ALA A 170 3.85 3.76 -17.23
C ALA A 170 4.17 2.79 -16.08
N CYS A 171 3.24 1.89 -15.74
CA CYS A 171 3.46 0.86 -14.71
C CYS A 171 4.58 -0.11 -15.11
N GLY A 172 4.64 -0.52 -16.37
CA GLY A 172 5.73 -1.34 -16.90
C GLY A 172 7.11 -0.67 -16.79
N LYS A 173 7.17 0.65 -17.04
CA LYS A 173 8.40 1.45 -16.89
C LYS A 173 8.81 1.55 -15.43
N LEU A 174 7.87 1.83 -14.52
CA LEU A 174 8.13 1.80 -13.06
C LEU A 174 8.66 0.43 -12.62
N GLN A 175 8.02 -0.65 -13.02
CA GLN A 175 8.47 -2.01 -12.68
C GLN A 175 9.91 -2.26 -13.15
N THR A 176 10.24 -1.83 -14.37
CA THR A 176 11.57 -2.01 -14.95
C THR A 176 12.62 -1.23 -14.17
N GLU A 177 12.31 0.02 -13.82
CA GLU A 177 13.18 0.88 -13.01
C GLU A 177 13.51 0.24 -11.66
N PHE A 178 12.51 -0.25 -10.93
CA PHE A 178 12.73 -0.91 -9.64
C PHE A 178 13.41 -2.29 -9.78
N LYS A 179 13.26 -3.00 -10.89
CA LYS A 179 14.01 -4.25 -11.11
C LYS A 179 15.48 -4.01 -11.41
N ALA A 180 15.79 -2.91 -12.10
CA ALA A 180 17.15 -2.57 -12.49
C ALA A 180 17.96 -1.94 -11.35
N ASN A 181 17.29 -1.21 -10.45
CA ASN A 181 17.95 -0.38 -9.46
C ASN A 181 17.52 -0.74 -8.04
N LEU A 182 18.51 -0.85 -7.14
CA LEU A 182 18.32 -1.01 -5.71
C LEU A 182 19.03 0.13 -4.99
N ASP A 183 18.26 0.93 -4.25
CA ASP A 183 18.80 1.96 -3.36
C ASP A 183 19.58 1.32 -2.21
N GLY A 184 20.74 1.87 -1.88
CA GLY A 184 21.61 1.33 -0.82
C GLY A 184 20.91 1.28 0.54
N GLU A 185 20.08 2.28 0.83
CA GLU A 185 19.22 2.36 2.01
C GLU A 185 18.22 1.21 2.11
N CYS A 186 17.88 0.58 0.98
CA CYS A 186 16.98 -0.57 0.90
C CYS A 186 17.68 -1.93 0.87
N ALA A 187 19.03 -1.97 0.96
CA ALA A 187 19.77 -3.23 0.90
C ALA A 187 19.34 -4.24 1.98
N GLY A 188 18.89 -3.77 3.14
CA GLY A 188 18.35 -4.63 4.21
C GLY A 188 17.03 -5.31 3.88
N ALA A 189 16.27 -4.79 2.91
CA ALA A 189 14.96 -5.29 2.52
C ALA A 189 15.00 -6.37 1.44
N VAL A 190 16.17 -6.65 0.87
CA VAL A 190 16.37 -7.69 -0.15
C VAL A 190 17.35 -8.75 0.37
N ALA A 191 17.17 -9.99 -0.10
CA ALA A 191 18.10 -11.08 0.22
C ALA A 191 19.37 -11.07 -0.66
N GLY A 192 19.39 -10.29 -1.74
CA GLY A 192 20.48 -10.24 -2.71
C GLY A 192 20.82 -8.80 -3.11
N THR A 193 21.34 -8.61 -4.33
CA THR A 193 21.79 -7.30 -4.84
C THR A 193 20.75 -6.55 -5.65
N ARG A 194 19.54 -7.10 -5.81
CA ARG A 194 18.44 -6.50 -6.58
C ARG A 194 17.08 -6.97 -6.09
N TRP A 195 16.04 -6.25 -6.48
CA TRP A 195 14.66 -6.68 -6.27
C TRP A 195 14.30 -7.84 -7.21
N MET A 196 13.95 -9.00 -6.65
CA MET A 196 13.67 -10.22 -7.42
C MET A 196 12.18 -10.45 -7.72
N GLY A 197 11.29 -9.72 -7.05
CA GLY A 197 9.84 -9.87 -7.18
C GLY A 197 9.18 -8.52 -7.14
N VAL A 198 9.33 -7.72 -8.18
CA VAL A 198 8.59 -6.46 -8.36
C VAL A 198 7.53 -6.68 -9.42
N GLU A 199 6.29 -6.40 -9.07
CA GLU A 199 5.16 -6.45 -9.99
C GLU A 199 4.42 -5.12 -9.97
N ALA A 200 4.24 -4.49 -11.12
CA ALA A 200 3.41 -3.30 -11.25
C ALA A 200 2.03 -3.68 -11.80
N ARG A 201 0.98 -3.14 -11.18
CA ARG A 201 -0.41 -3.31 -11.62
C ARG A 201 -1.01 -1.95 -11.94
N VAL A 202 -1.63 -1.85 -13.11
CA VAL A 202 -2.44 -0.68 -13.49
C VAL A 202 -3.68 -0.66 -12.60
N LEU A 203 -4.03 0.51 -12.09
CA LEU A 203 -5.19 0.73 -11.24
C LEU A 203 -6.30 1.49 -11.96
N SER A 204 -5.97 2.29 -12.99
CA SER A 204 -6.94 3.07 -13.75
C SER A 204 -6.65 3.06 -15.26
N GLY A 205 -7.70 3.25 -16.05
CA GLY A 205 -7.62 3.30 -17.51
C GLY A 205 -7.58 1.91 -18.16
N ALA A 206 -7.18 1.87 -19.43
CA ALA A 206 -7.13 0.62 -20.19
C ALA A 206 -6.18 -0.41 -19.52
N GLY A 207 -6.67 -1.63 -19.34
CA GLY A 207 -5.93 -2.72 -18.69
C GLY A 207 -5.99 -2.73 -17.16
N ALA A 208 -6.68 -1.77 -16.54
CA ALA A 208 -6.99 -1.83 -15.12
C ALA A 208 -8.03 -2.94 -14.84
N PRO A 209 -7.94 -3.60 -13.67
CA PRO A 209 -8.95 -4.56 -13.25
C PRO A 209 -10.30 -3.87 -12.98
N GLU A 210 -11.38 -4.55 -13.33
CA GLU A 210 -12.74 -4.09 -13.04
C GLU A 210 -13.15 -4.40 -11.60
N PRO A 211 -13.97 -3.54 -10.97
CA PRO A 211 -14.53 -3.83 -9.67
C PRO A 211 -15.42 -5.08 -9.65
N ILE A 212 -15.59 -5.64 -8.46
CA ILE A 212 -16.55 -6.73 -8.22
C ILE A 212 -17.95 -6.24 -8.62
N THR A 213 -18.58 -6.93 -9.56
CA THR A 213 -19.92 -6.58 -10.04
C THR A 213 -21.00 -6.97 -9.03
N PRO A 214 -22.21 -6.38 -9.09
CA PRO A 214 -23.33 -6.79 -8.25
C PRO A 214 -23.64 -8.29 -8.33
N GLU A 215 -23.53 -8.89 -9.52
CA GLU A 215 -23.77 -10.32 -9.75
C GLU A 215 -22.72 -11.18 -9.06
N GLN A 216 -21.45 -10.77 -9.10
CA GLN A 216 -20.37 -11.44 -8.39
C GLN A 216 -20.49 -11.27 -6.87
N ASN A 217 -21.11 -10.18 -6.41
CA ASN A 217 -21.31 -9.90 -5.00
C ASN A 217 -22.42 -10.73 -4.35
N VAL A 218 -23.30 -11.39 -5.13
CA VAL A 218 -24.42 -12.18 -4.58
C VAL A 218 -23.94 -13.32 -3.67
N SER A 219 -22.75 -13.88 -3.93
CA SER A 219 -22.14 -14.91 -3.10
C SER A 219 -21.36 -14.38 -1.89
N SER A 220 -21.15 -13.06 -1.79
CA SER A 220 -20.43 -12.45 -0.68
C SER A 220 -21.30 -12.41 0.59
N ASN A 221 -20.68 -12.66 1.74
CA ASN A 221 -21.31 -12.48 3.06
C ASN A 221 -20.67 -11.34 3.87
N CYS A 222 -19.67 -10.66 3.29
CA CYS A 222 -18.93 -9.59 3.92
C CYS A 222 -18.53 -8.54 2.87
N TRP A 223 -18.21 -7.34 3.34
CA TRP A 223 -17.66 -6.28 2.50
C TRP A 223 -16.63 -5.49 3.30
N PRO A 224 -15.36 -5.92 3.36
CA PRO A 224 -14.41 -5.52 4.39
C PRO A 224 -13.77 -4.16 4.09
N VAL A 225 -14.58 -3.11 4.04
CA VAL A 225 -14.16 -1.71 3.98
C VAL A 225 -15.22 -0.81 4.61
N GLN A 226 -14.89 0.45 4.87
CA GLN A 226 -15.83 1.50 5.22
C GLN A 226 -15.59 2.77 4.38
N PRO A 227 -16.65 3.40 3.86
CA PRO A 227 -18.04 2.96 3.89
C PRO A 227 -18.27 1.71 3.02
N LYS A 228 -19.36 0.98 3.30
CA LYS A 228 -19.72 -0.26 2.58
C LYS A 228 -20.10 -0.03 1.11
N SER A 229 -20.30 1.24 0.73
CA SER A 229 -20.59 1.66 -0.64
C SER A 229 -19.35 1.77 -1.52
N PHE A 230 -18.14 1.55 -1.00
CA PHE A 230 -16.95 1.53 -1.84
C PHE A 230 -16.89 0.25 -2.66
N ASP A 231 -16.59 0.40 -3.94
CA ASP A 231 -16.32 -0.71 -4.82
C ASP A 231 -15.01 -1.38 -4.42
N LEU A 232 -14.95 -2.71 -4.52
CA LEU A 232 -13.75 -3.50 -4.29
C LEU A 232 -13.25 -4.07 -5.60
N THR A 233 -12.02 -3.73 -5.97
CA THR A 233 -11.36 -4.21 -7.19
C THR A 233 -10.20 -5.10 -6.81
N ARG A 234 -10.18 -6.37 -7.24
CA ARG A 234 -9.04 -7.27 -6.99
C ARG A 234 -7.88 -6.90 -7.91
N VAL A 235 -6.81 -6.37 -7.33
CA VAL A 235 -5.63 -5.90 -8.07
C VAL A 235 -4.58 -6.98 -8.21
N MET A 236 -4.39 -7.81 -7.18
CA MET A 236 -3.33 -8.80 -7.16
C MET A 236 -3.74 -10.04 -6.37
N ARG A 237 -3.33 -11.21 -6.86
CA ARG A 237 -3.42 -12.50 -6.18
C ARG A 237 -2.03 -13.12 -6.10
N ILE A 238 -1.59 -13.49 -4.91
CA ILE A 238 -0.31 -14.16 -4.66
C ILE A 238 -0.58 -15.52 -4.02
N ASP A 239 -0.03 -16.58 -4.61
CA ASP A 239 0.08 -17.91 -3.98
C ASP A 239 1.49 -18.04 -3.37
N THR A 240 1.57 -18.31 -2.08
CA THR A 240 2.84 -18.32 -1.35
C THR A 240 2.84 -19.34 -0.22
N THR A 241 3.99 -19.99 -0.02
CA THR A 241 4.27 -20.85 1.14
C THR A 241 4.63 -20.06 2.40
N VAL A 242 4.86 -18.74 2.24
CA VAL A 242 5.19 -17.89 3.37
C VAL A 242 3.89 -17.42 3.99
N CYS A 243 3.48 -18.14 5.05
CA CYS A 243 2.69 -17.57 6.13
C CYS A 243 3.55 -16.49 6.78
N LEU A 244 3.69 -15.34 6.14
CA LEU A 244 3.98 -14.13 6.90
C LEU A 244 2.78 -14.05 7.85
N SER A 245 3.03 -14.53 9.05
CA SER A 245 2.10 -15.30 9.88
C SER A 245 0.87 -14.48 10.21
N VAL A 246 -0.35 -14.90 9.84
CA VAL A 246 -1.66 -14.49 10.44
C VAL A 246 -1.90 -12.97 10.61
N LYS A 247 -1.04 -12.14 10.04
CA LYS A 247 -0.82 -10.76 10.47
C LYS A 247 -0.62 -9.92 9.23
N PHE A 248 -1.03 -8.67 9.28
CA PHE A 248 -1.35 -7.91 8.09
C PHE A 248 -0.10 -7.33 7.44
N TYR A 249 0.48 -8.04 6.45
CA TYR A 249 1.63 -7.55 5.69
C TYR A 249 1.14 -6.77 4.50
N MET A 250 0.70 -5.56 4.77
CA MET A 250 0.52 -4.56 3.74
C MET A 250 1.54 -3.46 3.97
N ILE A 251 2.67 -3.60 3.28
CA ILE A 251 3.66 -2.54 3.14
C ILE A 251 3.05 -1.58 2.12
N LEU A 252 2.15 -0.69 2.58
CA LEU A 252 1.71 0.47 1.80
C LEU A 252 2.72 1.57 1.98
N CYS A 253 3.69 1.58 1.09
CA CYS A 253 4.47 2.74 0.75
C CYS A 253 4.33 2.91 -0.78
#